data_AF-A0A1F0FWE3-F1
#
_entry.id   AF-A0A1F0FWE3-F1
#
_cell.length_a   1.000
_cell.length_b   1.000
_cell.length_c   1.000
_cell.angle_alpha   90.00
_cell.angle_beta   90.00
_cell.angle_gamma   90.00
#
_symmetry.space_group_name_H-M   'P 1'
#
loop_
_entity.id
_entity.type
_entity.pdbx_description
1 polymer ?
#
loop_
_entity_poly.entity_id
_entity_poly.type
_entity_poly.pdbx_seq_one_letter_code
_entity_poly.pdbx_strand_id
1 'polypeptide(L)'
;MKKILKGEYRPYARDIFFEKYQLWRNVCMTSDPDSFVYFVFPRFRRDLTEEVKRSKQILLPCFAEQVKVLYVEDVCNTMQSEYLDDCKLKDHYKEFQEKYINGID
;
A
#
# COMPACT_ATOMS: atom_id res chain seq x y z
N MET A 1 -3.60 -16.04 6.53
CA MET A 1 -2.29 -15.67 7.11
C MET A 1 -1.25 -16.80 7.21
N LYS A 2 -1.46 -17.93 7.91
CA LYS A 2 -0.38 -18.95 8.08
C LYS A 2 0.25 -19.45 6.77
N LYS A 3 -0.53 -19.48 5.69
CA LYS A 3 -0.10 -19.88 4.33
C LYS A 3 0.87 -18.88 3.68
N ILE A 4 0.83 -17.60 4.06
CA ILE A 4 1.62 -16.53 3.44
C ILE A 4 2.88 -16.16 4.23
N LEU A 5 2.96 -16.55 5.50
CA LEU A 5 4.11 -16.27 6.38
C LEU A 5 5.23 -17.30 6.21
N LYS A 6 6.48 -16.85 6.39
CA LYS A 6 7.63 -17.75 6.58
C LYS A 6 7.42 -18.62 7.82
N GLY A 7 8.04 -19.80 7.83
CA GLY A 7 7.85 -20.83 8.87
C GLY A 7 8.02 -20.30 10.29
N GLU A 8 9.07 -19.51 10.52
CA GLU A 8 9.42 -18.93 11.83
C GLU A 8 8.35 -17.99 12.42
N TYR A 9 7.53 -17.34 11.59
CA TYR A 9 6.47 -16.43 12.05
C TYR A 9 5.10 -17.11 12.21
N ARG A 10 4.94 -18.35 11.75
CA ARG A 10 3.64 -19.05 11.81
C ARG A 10 3.09 -19.25 13.23
N PRO A 11 3.91 -19.51 14.27
CA PRO A 11 3.42 -19.59 15.65
C PRO A 11 2.81 -18.26 16.14
N TYR A 12 3.37 -17.13 15.69
CA TYR A 12 2.99 -15.78 16.10
C TYR A 12 1.92 -15.14 15.19
N ALA A 13 1.36 -15.90 14.24
CA ALA A 13 0.47 -15.35 13.22
C ALA A 13 -0.74 -14.61 13.79
N ARG A 14 -1.28 -15.06 14.93
CA ARG A 14 -2.43 -14.40 15.58
C ARG A 14 -2.04 -13.01 16.09
N ASP A 15 -0.92 -12.91 16.79
CA ASP A 15 -0.48 -11.67 17.42
C ASP A 15 -0.09 -10.65 16.35
N ILE A 16 0.68 -11.10 15.35
CA ILE A 16 1.02 -10.33 14.15
C ILE A 16 -0.25 -9.76 13.50
N PHE A 17 -1.27 -10.61 13.28
CA PHE A 17 -2.52 -10.18 12.65
C PHE A 17 -3.23 -9.09 13.44
N PHE A 18 -3.39 -9.27 14.75
CA PHE A 18 -4.18 -8.34 15.56
C PHE A 18 -3.44 -7.05 15.92
N GLU A 19 -2.11 -7.08 16.06
CA GLU A 19 -1.31 -5.89 16.34
C GLU A 19 -1.47 -4.83 15.25
N LYS A 20 -1.52 -5.25 13.98
CA LYS A 20 -1.69 -4.35 12.82
C LYS A 20 -2.82 -4.84 11.92
N TYR A 21 -4.01 -4.98 12.50
CA TYR A 21 -5.19 -5.55 11.85
C TYR A 21 -5.45 -5.02 10.43
N GLN A 22 -5.46 -3.70 10.23
CA GLN A 22 -5.79 -3.12 8.92
C GLN A 22 -4.75 -3.49 7.85
N LEU A 23 -3.45 -3.45 8.21
CA LEU A 23 -2.36 -3.87 7.34
C LEU A 23 -2.53 -5.34 6.96
N TRP A 24 -2.70 -6.20 7.95
CA TRP A 24 -2.69 -7.64 7.75
C TRP A 24 -3.95 -8.18 7.10
N ARG A 25 -5.11 -7.54 7.34
CA ARG A 25 -6.35 -7.83 6.61
C ARG A 25 -6.14 -7.66 5.11
N ASN A 26 -5.49 -6.58 4.69
CA ASN A 26 -5.20 -6.32 3.28
C ASN A 26 -4.13 -7.28 2.75
N VAL A 27 -3.02 -7.46 3.47
CA VAL A 27 -1.94 -8.38 3.06
C VAL A 27 -2.46 -9.82 2.91
N CYS A 28 -3.44 -10.26 3.71
CA CYS A 28 -4.02 -11.59 3.55
C CYS A 28 -4.66 -11.83 2.18
N MET A 29 -5.08 -10.79 1.46
CA MET A 29 -5.65 -10.92 0.13
C MET A 29 -4.65 -11.41 -0.92
N THR A 30 -3.33 -11.32 -0.66
CA THR A 30 -2.33 -11.89 -1.58
C THR A 30 -2.37 -13.41 -1.64
N SER A 31 -3.14 -14.08 -0.78
CA SER A 31 -3.33 -15.54 -0.90
C SER A 31 -4.20 -15.94 -2.08
N ASP A 32 -4.97 -15.01 -2.63
CA ASP A 32 -5.73 -15.25 -3.85
C ASP A 32 -4.77 -15.23 -5.05
N PRO A 33 -4.84 -16.25 -5.95
CA PRO A 33 -4.05 -16.25 -7.18
C PRO A 33 -4.27 -14.95 -7.96
N ASP A 34 -3.19 -14.41 -8.53
CA ASP A 34 -3.20 -13.18 -9.34
C ASP A 34 -3.57 -11.86 -8.62
N SER A 35 -3.66 -11.88 -7.30
CA SER A 35 -3.98 -10.66 -6.52
C SER A 35 -2.74 -9.87 -6.13
N PHE A 36 -2.84 -8.54 -6.24
CA PHE A 36 -1.86 -7.57 -5.76
C PHE A 36 -2.48 -6.66 -4.72
N VAL A 37 -1.68 -6.25 -3.73
CA VAL A 37 -2.10 -5.29 -2.71
C VAL A 37 -1.27 -4.04 -2.85
N TYR A 38 -1.92 -2.93 -3.19
CA TYR A 38 -1.31 -1.61 -3.25
C TYR A 38 -1.71 -0.80 -2.02
N PHE A 39 -0.72 -0.45 -1.21
CA PHE A 39 -0.90 0.57 -0.17
C PHE A 39 -0.64 1.93 -0.79
N VAL A 40 -1.67 2.78 -0.77
CA VAL A 40 -1.64 4.12 -1.37
C VAL A 40 -1.67 5.15 -0.27
N PHE A 41 -0.60 5.95 -0.17
CA PHE A 41 -0.50 7.03 0.80
C PHE A 41 0.54 8.07 0.36
N PRO A 42 0.55 9.28 0.93
CA PRO A 42 1.52 10.31 0.58
C PRO A 42 2.95 9.97 1.02
N ARG A 43 3.98 10.45 0.31
CA ARG A 43 5.40 10.16 0.61
C ARG A 43 5.87 10.64 1.98
N PHE A 44 5.24 11.68 2.54
CA PHE A 44 5.62 12.16 3.88
C PHE A 44 5.30 11.12 4.96
N ARG A 45 4.37 10.18 4.72
CA ARG A 45 4.07 9.03 5.59
C ARG A 45 5.11 7.93 5.47
N ARG A 46 6.38 8.29 5.70
CA ARG A 46 7.51 7.36 5.70
C ARG A 46 7.33 6.26 6.75
N ASP A 47 6.64 6.55 7.85
CA ASP A 47 6.24 5.57 8.86
C ASP A 47 5.47 4.40 8.22
N LEU A 48 4.49 4.69 7.36
CA LEU A 48 3.70 3.65 6.68
C LEU A 48 4.54 2.88 5.65
N THR A 49 5.45 3.54 4.94
CA THR A 49 6.39 2.84 4.03
C THR A 49 7.22 1.82 4.79
N GLU A 50 7.77 2.19 5.93
CA GLU A 50 8.58 1.28 6.75
C GLU A 50 7.74 0.13 7.31
N GLU A 51 6.48 0.38 7.68
CA GLU A 51 5.56 -0.68 8.10
C GLU A 51 5.26 -1.71 7.00
N VAL A 52 5.02 -1.24 5.76
CA VAL A 52 4.84 -2.15 4.63
C VAL A 52 6.14 -2.90 4.30
N LYS A 53 7.31 -2.26 4.41
CA LYS A 53 8.60 -2.95 4.22
C LYS A 53 8.83 -4.04 5.27
N ARG A 54 8.54 -3.76 6.54
CA ARG A 54 8.65 -4.75 7.63
C ARG A 54 7.72 -5.93 7.39
N SER A 55 6.48 -5.69 6.96
CA SER A 55 5.53 -6.76 6.67
C SER A 55 6.05 -7.69 5.56
N LYS A 56 6.69 -7.15 4.53
CA LYS A 56 7.31 -7.94 3.46
C LYS A 56 8.42 -8.87 3.94
N GLN A 57 9.14 -8.51 5.00
CA GLN A 57 10.23 -9.33 5.54
C GLN A 57 9.73 -10.64 6.18
N ILE A 58 8.48 -10.67 6.64
CA ILE A 58 7.92 -11.85 7.32
C ILE A 58 7.10 -12.77 6.39
N LEU A 59 6.79 -12.29 5.19
CA LEU A 59 6.09 -13.05 4.15
C LEU A 59 7.03 -14.00 3.40
N LEU A 60 6.48 -15.07 2.83
CA LEU A 60 7.20 -15.84 1.81
C LEU A 60 7.45 -14.94 0.58
N PRO A 61 8.58 -15.13 -0.14
CA PRO A 61 9.00 -14.22 -1.21
C PRO A 61 7.92 -13.93 -2.27
N CYS A 62 7.22 -14.96 -2.76
CA CYS A 62 6.16 -14.80 -3.76
C CYS A 62 5.03 -13.86 -3.30
N PHE A 63 4.63 -13.92 -2.03
CA PHE A 63 3.59 -13.04 -1.48
C PHE A 63 4.15 -11.64 -1.18
N ALA A 64 5.43 -11.54 -0.77
CA ALA A 64 6.08 -10.25 -0.54
C ALA A 64 6.16 -9.41 -1.83
N GLU A 65 6.34 -10.05 -2.98
CA GLU A 65 6.38 -9.40 -4.29
C GLU A 65 5.02 -8.82 -4.70
N GLN A 66 3.91 -9.40 -4.24
CA GLN A 66 2.54 -8.94 -4.50
C GLN A 66 2.13 -7.72 -3.64
N VAL A 67 2.89 -7.41 -2.59
CA VAL A 67 2.67 -6.23 -1.74
C VAL A 67 3.48 -5.05 -2.27
N LYS A 68 2.78 -3.99 -2.67
CA LYS A 68 3.33 -2.78 -3.29
C LYS A 68 2.95 -1.52 -2.51
N VAL A 69 3.78 -0.50 -2.66
CA VAL A 69 3.50 0.86 -2.20
C VAL A 69 3.41 1.74 -3.44
N LEU A 70 2.38 2.57 -3.51
CA LEU A 70 2.20 3.59 -4.53
C LEU A 70 1.98 4.92 -3.82
N TYR A 71 2.70 5.95 -4.23
CA TYR A 71 2.55 7.25 -3.59
C TYR A 71 1.51 8.10 -4.30
N VAL A 72 0.74 8.84 -3.51
CA VAL A 72 -0.29 9.75 -4.03
C VAL A 72 0.33 10.76 -5.01
N GLU A 73 1.52 11.25 -4.72
CA GLU A 73 2.27 12.17 -5.56
C GLU A 73 2.60 11.55 -6.93
N ASP A 74 2.97 10.26 -6.99
CA ASP A 74 3.23 9.58 -8.27
C ASP A 74 1.96 9.49 -9.10
N VAL A 75 0.84 9.12 -8.47
CA VAL A 75 -0.47 9.06 -9.12
C VAL A 75 -0.88 10.42 -9.68
N CYS A 76 -0.79 11.47 -8.87
CA CYS A 76 -1.12 12.83 -9.29
C CYS A 76 -0.23 13.29 -10.45
N ASN A 77 1.09 13.07 -10.36
CA ASN A 77 2.02 13.45 -11.40
C ASN A 77 1.71 12.74 -12.73
N THR A 78 1.57 11.41 -12.73
CA THR A 78 1.26 10.64 -13.94
C THR A 78 -0.06 11.09 -14.57
N MET A 79 -1.11 11.27 -13.77
CA MET A 79 -2.41 11.66 -14.30
C MET A 79 -2.42 13.08 -14.86
N GLN A 80 -1.67 14.01 -14.24
CA GLN A 80 -1.58 15.39 -14.73
C GLN A 80 -0.65 15.56 -15.93
N SER A 81 0.37 14.69 -16.11
CA SER A 81 1.37 14.83 -17.18
C SER A 81 1.09 14.02 -18.44
N GLU A 82 0.53 12.81 -18.31
CA GLU A 82 0.49 11.84 -19.42
C GLU A 82 -0.90 11.62 -20.02
N TYR A 83 -1.98 11.94 -19.30
CA TYR A 83 -3.30 11.39 -19.64
C TYR A 83 -4.42 12.40 -19.84
N LEU A 84 -4.23 13.68 -19.53
CA LEU A 84 -5.35 14.63 -19.42
C LEU A 84 -5.13 15.92 -20.20
N ASP A 85 -5.66 15.96 -21.43
CA ASP A 85 -6.14 17.22 -22.02
C ASP A 85 -7.20 17.82 -21.10
N ASP A 86 -7.25 19.14 -21.01
CA ASP A 86 -7.99 19.96 -20.04
C ASP A 86 -9.42 19.44 -19.75
N CYS A 87 -9.54 18.55 -18.78
CA CYS A 87 -10.77 17.82 -18.48
C CYS A 87 -11.00 17.70 -16.97
N LYS A 88 -12.25 17.40 -16.59
CA LYS A 88 -12.70 17.28 -15.19
C LYS A 88 -11.85 16.34 -14.33
N LEU A 89 -11.17 15.36 -14.93
CA LEU A 89 -10.32 14.45 -14.18
C LEU A 89 -9.02 15.15 -13.71
N LYS A 90 -8.54 16.16 -14.42
CA LYS A 90 -7.34 16.92 -14.06
C LYS A 90 -7.61 17.76 -12.81
N ASP A 91 -8.77 18.42 -12.78
CA ASP A 91 -9.25 19.15 -11.60
C ASP A 91 -9.42 18.21 -10.41
N HIS A 92 -10.00 17.02 -10.62
CA HIS A 92 -10.11 16.02 -9.57
C HIS A 92 -8.76 15.62 -8.98
N TYR A 93 -7.74 15.36 -9.81
CA TYR A 93 -6.40 15.00 -9.31
C TYR A 93 -5.67 16.17 -8.66
N LYS A 94 -6.00 17.41 -9.02
CA LYS A 94 -5.51 18.62 -8.34
C LYS A 94 -6.13 18.76 -6.94
N GLU A 95 -7.45 18.63 -6.83
CA GLU A 95 -8.15 18.61 -5.53
C GLU A 95 -7.67 17.45 -4.65
N PHE A 96 -7.47 16.27 -5.24
CA PHE A 96 -6.94 15.11 -4.55
C PHE A 96 -5.52 15.38 -4.01
N GLN A 97 -4.65 15.97 -4.83
CA GLN A 97 -3.33 16.38 -4.39
C GLN A 97 -3.39 17.41 -3.26
N GLU A 98 -4.23 18.44 -3.38
CA GLU A 98 -4.41 19.44 -2.33
C GLU A 98 -4.87 18.80 -1.03
N LYS A 99 -5.88 17.93 -1.07
CA LYS A 99 -6.43 17.27 0.13
C LYS A 99 -5.45 16.36 0.85
N TYR A 100 -4.66 15.57 0.12
CA TYR A 100 -3.87 14.49 0.71
C TYR A 100 -2.37 14.81 0.82
N ILE A 101 -1.87 15.80 0.09
CA ILE A 101 -0.45 16.20 0.09
C ILE A 101 -0.26 17.57 0.73
N ASN A 102 -1.09 18.56 0.39
CA ASN A 102 -0.89 19.96 0.82
C ASN A 102 -1.76 20.39 2.02
N GLY A 103 -2.89 19.73 2.26
CA GLY A 103 -3.85 20.04 3.33
C GLY A 103 -3.44 19.50 4.71
N ILE A 104 -2.13 19.39 4.94
CA ILE A 104 -1.56 19.00 6.23
C ILE A 104 -1.23 20.30 6.95
N ASP A 105 -2.15 20.76 7.79
CA ASP A 105 -1.82 21.65 8.91
C ASP A 105 -1.05 20.85 9.99
#